data_AF-A0A7W1K7E5-F1
#
_entry.id   AF-A0A7W1K7E5-F1
#
_cell.length_a   1.000
_cell.length_b   1.000
_cell.length_c   1.000
_cell.angle_alpha   90.00
_cell.angle_beta   90.00
_cell.angle_gamma   90.00
#
_symmetry.space_group_name_H-M   'P 1'
#
loop_
_entity.id
_entity.type
_entity.pdbx_description
1 polymer ?
#
loop_
_entity_poly.entity_id
_entity_poly.type
_entity_poly.pdbx_seq_one_letter_code
_entity_poly.pdbx_strand_id
1 'polypeptide(L)' 'MSIDTVNGLQLKARRVERGLRAADVAEKFAPPVSKQRVSAIEQLHRVRPVLVERYIRAVDAATDG' A
#
# COMPACT_ATOMS: atom_id res chain seq x y z
N MET A 1 -14.96 -3.10 -17.45
CA MET A 1 -14.38 -3.22 -16.10
C MET A 1 -14.68 -1.93 -15.37
N SER A 2 -15.60 -1.97 -14.40
CA SER A 2 -15.67 -0.88 -13.42
C SER A 2 -14.30 -0.80 -12.75
N ILE A 3 -13.84 0.37 -12.28
CA ILE A 3 -12.68 0.41 -11.38
C ILE A 3 -13.18 -0.20 -10.08
N ASP A 4 -13.22 -1.53 -10.06
CA ASP A 4 -13.75 -2.33 -8.98
C ASP A 4 -12.91 -2.01 -7.76
N THR A 5 -13.64 -1.57 -6.76
CA THR A 5 -13.17 -1.01 -5.51
C THR A 5 -12.03 -1.83 -4.90
N VAL A 6 -10.77 -1.41 -5.07
CA VAL A 6 -9.64 -2.06 -4.40
C VAL A 6 -9.83 -1.90 -2.90
N ASN A 7 -9.80 -3.01 -2.18
CA ASN A 7 -9.85 -3.03 -0.73
C ASN A 7 -8.43 -3.03 -0.13
N GLY A 8 -8.32 -2.62 1.13
CA GLY A 8 -7.04 -2.55 1.83
C GLY A 8 -6.39 -3.92 2.04
N LEU A 9 -7.19 -4.99 2.14
CA LEU A 9 -6.68 -6.35 2.33
C LEU A 9 -5.92 -6.86 1.10
N GLN A 10 -6.35 -6.47 -0.10
CA GLN A 10 -5.63 -6.76 -1.36
C GLN A 10 -4.27 -6.06 -1.39
N LEU A 11 -4.20 -4.80 -0.93
CA LEU A 11 -2.93 -4.07 -0.83
C LEU A 11 -2.00 -4.73 0.20
N LYS A 12 -2.53 -5.15 1.35
CA LYS A 12 -1.80 -5.90 2.36
C LYS A 12 -1.23 -7.20 1.81
N ALA A 13 -2.05 -7.98 1.10
CA ALA A 13 -1.64 -9.23 0.48
C ALA A 13 -0.46 -9.01 -0.46
N ARG A 14 -0.56 -8.04 -1.37
CA ARG A 14 0.53 -7.68 -2.30
C ARG A 14 1.83 -7.31 -1.58
N ARG A 15 1.74 -6.51 -0.51
CA ARG A 15 2.93 -6.15 0.30
C ARG A 15 3.57 -7.41 0.92
N VAL A 16 2.75 -8.28 1.51
CA VAL A 16 3.22 -9.52 2.17
C VAL A 16 3.81 -10.50 1.15
N GLU A 17 3.22 -10.64 -0.03
CA GLU A 17 3.74 -11.45 -1.14
C GLU A 17 5.12 -10.97 -1.63
N ARG A 18 5.41 -9.68 -1.47
CA ARG A 18 6.74 -9.09 -1.75
C ARG A 18 7.71 -9.20 -0.57
N GLY A 19 7.32 -9.83 0.53
CA GLY A 19 8.17 -10.00 1.73
C GLY A 19 8.37 -8.72 2.55
N LEU A 20 7.60 -7.66 2.26
CA LEU A 20 7.81 -6.33 2.85
C LEU A 20 7.03 -6.17 4.17
N ARG A 21 7.63 -5.48 5.14
CA ARG A 21 6.97 -4.98 6.34
C ARG A 21 6.24 -3.68 6.01
N ALA A 22 5.25 -3.33 6.83
CA ALA A 22 4.53 -2.07 6.68
C ALA A 22 5.46 -0.84 6.82
N ALA A 23 6.55 -0.96 7.58
CA ALA A 23 7.55 0.11 7.73
C ALA A 23 8.32 0.36 6.42
N ASP A 24 8.77 -0.70 5.75
CA ASP A 24 9.52 -0.62 4.48
C ASP A 24 8.72 0.15 3.42
N VAL A 25 7.41 -0.13 3.32
CA VAL A 25 6.52 0.60 2.43
C VAL A 25 6.30 2.04 2.90
N ALA A 26 6.15 2.27 4.20
CA ALA A 26 5.88 3.59 4.77
C ALA A 26 7.00 4.61 4.46
N GLU A 27 8.25 4.15 4.44
CA GLU A 27 9.43 4.96 4.09
C GLU A 27 9.46 5.35 2.62
N LYS A 28 8.92 4.51 1.73
CA LYS A 28 8.89 4.74 0.28
C LYS A 28 7.66 5.51 -0.21
N PHE A 29 6.71 5.80 0.67
CA PHE A 29 5.64 6.74 0.35
C PHE A 29 6.20 8.14 0.07
N ALA A 30 5.58 8.90 -0.84
CA ALA A 30 5.96 10.28 -1.15
C ALA A 30 4.78 11.23 -0.88
N PRO A 31 4.80 12.07 0.18
CA PRO A 31 5.81 12.10 1.25
C PRO A 31 5.77 10.83 2.13
N PRO A 32 6.86 10.51 2.86
CA PRO A 32 6.88 9.36 3.77
C PRO A 32 5.77 9.44 4.80
N VAL A 33 5.26 8.28 5.20
CA VAL A 33 4.18 8.17 6.19
C VAL A 33 4.62 7.27 7.34
N SER A 34 3.81 7.18 8.39
CA SER A 34 4.05 6.23 9.47
C SER A 34 3.59 4.81 9.10
N LYS A 35 4.19 3.79 9.73
CA LYS A 35 3.72 2.39 9.59
C LYS A 35 2.25 2.21 9.99
N GLN A 36 1.76 3.01 10.96
CA GLN A 36 0.36 3.02 11.37
C GLN A 36 -0.54 3.51 10.23
N ARG A 37 -0.08 4.49 9.44
CA ARG A 37 -0.84 4.97 8.28
C ARG A 37 -0.96 3.89 7.21
N VAL A 38 0.09 3.15 6.93
CA VAL A 38 0.06 1.99 6.01
C VAL A 38 -0.93 0.93 6.52
N SER A 39 -0.85 0.59 7.81
CA SER A 39 -1.77 -0.36 8.45
C SER A 39 -3.23 0.11 8.39
N ALA A 40 -3.47 1.42 8.54
CA ALA A 40 -4.81 1.99 8.43
C ALA A 40 -5.38 1.89 7.00
N ILE A 41 -4.55 2.08 5.97
CA ILE A 41 -4.94 1.90 4.57
C ILE A 41 -5.33 0.45 4.30
N GLU A 42 -4.57 -0.50 4.84
CA GLU A 42 -4.80 -1.93 4.71
C GLU A 42 -6.10 -2.41 5.38
N GLN A 43 -6.67 -1.63 6.29
CA GLN A 43 -7.94 -1.92 6.95
C GLN A 43 -9.15 -1.29 6.25
N LEU A 44 -8.96 -0.48 5.21
CA LEU A 44 -10.05 0.16 4.52
C LEU A 44 -10.84 -0.85 3.68
N HIS A 45 -12.16 -0.90 3.86
CA HIS A 45 -13.05 -1.65 2.98
C HIS A 45 -13.01 -1.15 1.53
N ARG A 46 -12.75 0.15 1.34
CA ARG A 46 -12.61 0.81 0.04
C ARG A 46 -11.45 1.78 0.08
N VAL A 47 -10.47 1.56 -0.79
CA VAL A 47 -9.31 2.45 -0.95
C VAL A 47 -9.56 3.39 -2.13
N ARG A 48 -9.26 4.68 -1.96
CA ARG A 48 -9.37 5.65 -3.05
C ARG A 48 -8.34 5.32 -4.15
N PRO A 49 -8.67 5.43 -5.45
CA PRO A 49 -7.74 5.09 -6.54
C PRO A 49 -6.37 5.76 -6.44
N VAL A 50 -6.32 7.05 -6.14
CA VAL A 50 -5.05 7.79 -5.94
C VAL A 50 -4.19 7.20 -4.81
N LEU A 51 -4.82 6.62 -3.78
CA LEU A 51 -4.11 6.01 -2.66
C LEU A 51 -3.63 4.60 -2.99
N VAL A 52 -4.39 3.87 -3.82
CA VAL A 52 -3.97 2.58 -4.40
C VAL A 52 -2.71 2.78 -5.24
N GLU A 53 -2.71 3.75 -6.15
CA GLU A 53 -1.56 4.06 -7.01
C GLU A 53 -0.31 4.41 -6.20
N ARG A 54 -0.45 5.28 -5.20
CA ARG A 54 0.66 5.66 -4.32
C ARG A 54 1.17 4.48 -3.50
N TYR A 55 0.29 3.63 -2.99
CA TYR A 55 0.67 2.44 -2.24
C TYR A 55 1.44 1.45 -3.12
N ILE A 56 0.94 1.19 -4.33
CA ILE A 56 1.60 0.28 -5.28
C ILE A 56 3.00 0.79 -5.63
N ARG A 57 3.14 2.08 -5.95
CA ARG A 57 4.46 2.68 -6.22
C ARG A 57 5.42 2.55 -5.03
N ALA A 58 4.93 2.73 -3.81
CA ALA A 58 5.74 2.57 -2.61
C ALA A 58 6.16 1.11 -2.38
N VAL A 59 5.30 0.13 -2.67
CA VAL A 59 5.63 -1.30 -2.62
C VAL A 59 6.69 -1.65 -3.65
N ASP A 60 6.52 -1.20 -4.90
CA ASP A 60 7.46 -1.48 -5.97
C ASP A 60 8.84 -0.85 -5.64
N ALA A 61 8.86 0.42 -5.20
CA ALA A 61 10.09 1.11 -4.77
C ALA A 61 10.76 0.52 -3.50
N ALA A 62 10.01 -0.21 -2.67
CA ALA A 62 10.55 -0.95 -1.52
C ALA A 62 11.10 -2.32 -1.92
N THR A 63 10.69 -2.85 -3.07
CA THR A 63 11.15 -4.16 -3.59
C THR A 63 12.44 -4.00 -4.39
N ASP A 64 12.61 -2.88 -5.11
CA ASP A 64 13.77 -2.61 -5.97
C ASP A 64 15.01 -2.06 -5.22
N GLY A 65 14.93 -1.92 -3.89
CA GLY A 65 15.93 -1.27 -3.03
C GLY A 65 16.82 -2.21 -2.24
#